data_AF-A0A943J153-F1
#
_entry.id   AF-A0A943J153-F1
#
_cell.length_a   1.000
_cell.length_b   1.000
_cell.length_c   1.000
_cell.angle_alpha   90.00
_cell.angle_beta   90.00
_cell.angle_gamma   90.00
#
_symmetry.space_group_name_H-M   'P 1'
#
loop_
_entity.id
_entity.type
_entity.pdbx_description
1 polymer ?
#
loop_
_entity_poly.entity_id
_entity_poly.type
_entity_poly.pdbx_seq_one_letter_code
_entity_poly.pdbx_strand_id
1 'polypeptide(L)'
;WDENLYTVHVYDDRESNQHTTYVPEPVVKTDLAEHTLGHGGSDFYPIHYFVEAILGKKDGLDNIIDVYSAVDMAIPGILAYKSICNNNQPYDVPNFRIKEERDKYRNDFWCTWGEGEFHAPITGHGDYEIPDEVYDKVREDWLKAQEWQKQEDEKERREKEKAMGR
;
A
#
# COMPACT_ATOMS: atom_id res chain seq x y z
N TRP A 1 -8.66 -10.72 9.31
CA TRP A 1 -8.01 -9.47 9.71
C TRP A 1 -8.38 -9.24 11.16
N ASP A 2 -7.40 -9.24 12.06
CA ASP A 2 -7.59 -9.44 13.49
C ASP A 2 -8.49 -8.38 14.16
N GLU A 3 -9.26 -8.82 15.16
CA GLU A 3 -10.12 -8.01 16.03
C GLU A 3 -9.36 -6.93 16.86
N ASN A 4 -8.03 -6.84 16.73
CA ASN A 4 -7.17 -6.04 17.59
C ASN A 4 -6.33 -4.96 16.88
N LEU A 5 -6.52 -4.70 15.58
CA LEU A 5 -5.70 -3.75 14.81
C LEU A 5 -5.76 -2.30 15.32
N TYR A 6 -6.82 -1.92 16.03
CA TYR A 6 -7.03 -0.57 16.54
C TYR A 6 -6.90 -0.48 18.06
N THR A 7 -6.49 -1.55 18.72
CA THR A 7 -6.40 -1.59 20.17
C THR A 7 -5.19 -0.79 20.65
N VAL A 8 -5.45 0.29 21.37
CA VAL A 8 -4.44 1.03 22.12
C VAL A 8 -4.27 0.35 23.48
N HIS A 9 -3.07 -0.17 23.74
CA HIS A 9 -2.70 -0.69 25.05
C HIS A 9 -2.14 0.44 25.91
N VAL A 10 -2.86 0.78 26.97
CA VAL A 10 -2.47 1.84 27.91
C VAL A 10 -1.96 1.19 29.18
N TYR A 11 -0.71 1.49 29.51
CA TYR A 11 -0.07 1.06 30.74
C TYR A 11 0.10 2.26 31.66
N ASP A 12 -0.53 2.20 32.85
CA ASP A 12 -0.43 3.25 33.87
C ASP A 12 0.48 2.78 35.01
N ASP A 13 1.71 3.28 34.99
CA ASP A 13 2.73 3.02 36.00
C ASP A 13 2.62 3.93 37.24
N ARG A 14 1.74 4.95 37.19
CA ARG A 14 1.58 5.96 38.24
C ARG A 14 0.53 5.59 39.26
N GLU A 15 -0.54 4.90 38.86
CA GLU A 15 -1.66 4.64 39.76
C GLU A 15 -1.99 3.16 40.04
N SER A 16 -1.60 2.19 39.18
CA SER A 16 -2.14 0.84 39.40
C SER A 16 -1.34 -0.36 38.88
N ASN A 17 -0.24 -0.20 38.13
CA ASN A 17 0.43 -1.33 37.49
C ASN A 17 -0.55 -2.15 36.62
N GLN A 18 -1.65 -1.53 36.18
CA GLN A 18 -2.72 -2.16 35.40
C GLN A 18 -2.52 -1.89 33.91
N HIS A 19 -2.86 -2.91 33.13
CA HIS A 19 -2.96 -2.86 31.69
C HIS A 19 -4.43 -2.63 31.32
N THR A 20 -4.70 -1.59 30.54
CA THR A 20 -6.03 -1.34 29.99
C THR A 20 -5.96 -1.29 28.47
N THR A 21 -7.05 -1.72 27.84
CA THR A 21 -7.21 -1.75 26.39
C THR A 21 -8.29 -0.74 26.01
N TYR A 22 -7.97 0.14 25.08
CA TYR A 22 -8.88 1.13 24.53
C TYR A 22 -9.01 0.93 23.02
N VAL A 23 -10.24 0.84 22.53
CA VAL A 23 -10.51 0.85 21.09
C VAL A 23 -11.05 2.24 20.75
N PRO A 24 -10.30 3.05 19.98
CA PRO A 24 -10.73 4.38 19.59
C PRO A 24 -11.94 4.29 18.65
N GLU A 25 -12.93 5.14 18.90
CA GLU A 25 -13.99 5.34 17.93
C GLU A 25 -13.48 6.16 16.74
N PRO A 26 -13.91 5.87 15.50
CA PRO A 26 -13.54 6.69 14.37
C PRO A 26 -14.14 8.09 14.46
N VAL A 27 -13.36 9.10 14.05
CA VAL A 27 -13.77 10.51 14.09
C VAL A 27 -14.96 10.78 13.17
N VAL A 28 -14.99 10.15 11.99
CA VAL A 28 -16.09 10.25 11.02
C VAL A 28 -16.87 8.95 11.04
N LYS A 29 -18.05 8.97 11.65
CA LYS A 29 -18.96 7.83 11.77
C LYS A 29 -20.20 8.05 10.90
N THR A 30 -20.21 7.43 9.73
CA THR A 30 -21.32 7.47 8.77
C THR A 30 -21.69 6.05 8.37
N ASP A 31 -22.92 5.80 7.93
CA ASP A 31 -23.34 4.49 7.39
C ASP A 31 -22.37 4.00 6.30
N LEU A 32 -21.91 4.93 5.45
CA LEU A 32 -20.94 4.61 4.42
C LEU A 32 -19.58 4.20 5.02
N ALA A 33 -19.10 4.88 6.06
CA ALA A 33 -17.86 4.52 6.74
C ALA A 33 -17.97 3.12 7.39
N GLU A 34 -19.07 2.83 8.08
CA GLU A 34 -19.30 1.55 8.75
C GLU A 34 -19.39 0.37 7.77
N HIS A 35 -19.91 0.62 6.57
CA HIS A 35 -19.99 -0.38 5.50
C HIS A 35 -18.78 -0.42 4.55
N THR A 36 -17.81 0.49 4.74
CA THR A 36 -16.58 0.60 3.92
C THR A 36 -15.32 0.50 4.81
N LEU A 37 -15.38 -0.30 5.87
CA LEU A 37 -14.23 -0.61 6.72
C LEU A 37 -13.25 -1.62 6.08
N GLY A 38 -13.18 -1.66 4.75
CA GLY A 38 -12.14 -2.41 4.04
C GLY A 38 -10.75 -1.98 4.51
N HIS A 39 -9.88 -2.96 4.76
CA HIS A 39 -8.55 -2.75 5.36
C HIS A 39 -8.60 -1.90 6.65
N GLY A 40 -9.69 -2.07 7.40
CA GLY A 40 -10.06 -1.35 8.62
C GLY A 40 -10.04 0.17 8.48
N GLY A 41 -10.62 0.62 7.37
CA GLY A 41 -10.96 2.02 7.11
C GLY A 41 -9.97 2.76 6.21
N SER A 42 -8.81 2.17 5.88
CA SER A 42 -7.86 2.80 4.95
C SER A 42 -8.43 2.99 3.55
N ASP A 43 -9.49 2.26 3.19
CA ASP A 43 -10.18 2.43 1.91
C ASP A 43 -11.15 3.62 1.93
N PHE A 44 -11.67 3.99 3.11
CA PHE A 44 -12.66 5.05 3.28
C PHE A 44 -12.04 6.41 3.62
N TYR A 45 -11.27 6.49 4.72
CA TYR A 45 -10.85 7.78 5.28
C TYR A 45 -9.96 8.61 4.36
N PRO A 46 -8.97 8.05 3.65
CA PRO A 46 -8.16 8.83 2.71
C PRO A 46 -9.00 9.47 1.59
N ILE A 47 -9.98 8.73 1.05
CA ILE A 47 -10.88 9.23 0.01
C ILE A 47 -11.84 10.27 0.59
N HIS A 48 -12.39 10.02 1.77
CA HIS A 48 -13.26 10.96 2.47
C HIS A 48 -12.57 12.32 2.65
N TYR A 49 -11.39 12.35 3.28
CA TYR A 49 -10.68 13.60 3.54
C TYR A 49 -10.17 14.27 2.26
N PHE A 50 -9.82 13.50 1.22
CA PHE A 50 -9.49 14.05 -0.10
C PHE A 50 -10.67 14.82 -0.72
N VAL A 51 -11.88 14.23 -0.69
CA VAL A 51 -13.09 14.91 -1.20
C VAL A 51 -13.43 16.13 -0.34
N GLU A 52 -13.39 16.01 0.99
CA GLU A 52 -13.66 17.15 1.89
C GLU A 52 -12.66 18.31 1.65
N ALA A 53 -11.39 18.01 1.37
CA ALA A 53 -10.37 19.01 1.06
C ALA A 53 -10.65 19.72 -0.28
N ILE A 54 -11.07 18.99 -1.31
CA ILE A 54 -11.50 19.58 -2.60
C ILE A 54 -12.69 20.53 -2.40
N LEU A 55 -13.63 20.16 -1.52
CA LEU A 55 -14.79 20.99 -1.18
C LEU A 55 -14.43 22.19 -0.28
N GLY A 56 -13.16 22.38 0.08
CA GLY A 56 -12.69 23.48 0.92
C GLY A 56 -13.15 23.38 2.37
N LYS A 57 -13.55 22.18 2.83
CA LYS A 57 -13.98 21.96 4.20
C LYS A 57 -12.76 21.85 5.11
N LYS A 58 -12.84 22.49 6.28
CA LYS A 58 -11.75 22.55 7.25
C LYS A 58 -11.23 21.16 7.61
N ASP A 59 -12.14 20.22 7.90
CA ASP A 59 -11.78 18.87 8.34
C ASP A 59 -11.02 18.10 7.25
N GLY A 60 -11.37 18.30 5.98
CA GLY A 60 -10.58 17.77 4.86
C GLY A 60 -9.20 18.40 4.77
N LEU A 61 -9.10 19.73 4.86
CA LEU A 61 -7.83 20.46 4.79
C LEU A 61 -6.87 20.13 5.95
N ASP A 62 -7.40 19.86 7.14
CA ASP A 62 -6.60 19.52 8.32
C ASP A 62 -6.06 18.08 8.28
N ASN A 63 -6.78 17.16 7.62
CA ASN A 63 -6.48 15.72 7.64
C ASN A 63 -5.96 15.17 6.29
N ILE A 64 -5.79 16.02 5.28
CA ILE A 64 -5.30 15.59 3.98
C ILE A 64 -3.81 15.25 4.02
N ILE A 65 -3.42 14.22 3.24
CA ILE A 65 -2.02 13.97 2.91
C ILE A 65 -1.64 14.94 1.78
N ASP A 66 -0.96 16.03 2.13
CA ASP A 66 -0.45 16.98 1.15
C ASP A 66 0.78 16.43 0.40
N VAL A 67 1.27 17.20 -0.58
CA VAL A 67 2.41 16.79 -1.42
C VAL A 67 3.68 16.52 -0.59
N TYR A 68 3.92 17.26 0.49
CA TYR A 68 5.13 17.05 1.28
C TYR A 68 5.00 15.85 2.20
N SER A 69 3.82 15.64 2.78
CA SER A 69 3.50 14.47 3.61
C SER A 69 3.57 13.19 2.78
N ALA A 70 3.03 13.21 1.56
CA ALA A 70 3.12 12.09 0.63
C ALA A 70 4.59 11.76 0.29
N VAL A 71 5.42 12.79 0.07
CA VAL A 71 6.84 12.56 -0.22
C VAL A 71 7.60 12.06 1.01
N ASP A 72 7.33 12.59 2.20
CA ASP A 72 7.94 12.10 3.46
C ASP A 72 7.62 10.61 3.70
N MET A 73 6.44 10.15 3.30
CA MET A 73 6.04 8.74 3.39
C MET A 73 6.73 7.87 2.32
N ALA A 74 6.95 8.40 1.11
CA ALA A 74 7.45 7.62 -0.03
C ALA A 74 8.98 7.58 -0.13
N ILE A 75 9.66 8.69 0.18
CA ILE A 75 11.10 8.82 -0.07
C ILE A 75 11.98 7.84 0.72
N PRO A 76 11.67 7.45 1.97
CA PRO A 76 12.48 6.47 2.68
C PRO A 76 12.52 5.13 1.94
N GLY A 77 11.45 4.72 1.26
CA GLY A 77 11.43 3.50 0.45
C GLY A 77 12.37 3.58 -0.75
N ILE A 78 12.38 4.72 -1.45
CA ILE A 78 13.28 4.96 -2.60
C ILE A 78 14.75 4.97 -2.14
N LEU A 79 15.05 5.68 -1.05
CA LEU A 79 16.40 5.75 -0.49
C LEU A 79 16.85 4.41 0.10
N ALA A 80 15.96 3.64 0.70
CA ALA A 80 16.25 2.28 1.16
C ALA A 80 16.62 1.38 -0.01
N TYR A 81 15.94 1.50 -1.15
CA TYR A 81 16.32 0.75 -2.35
C TYR A 81 17.70 1.15 -2.87
N LYS A 82 17.97 2.45 -2.94
CA LYS A 82 19.30 2.99 -3.28
C LYS A 82 20.37 2.51 -2.29
N SER A 83 20.03 2.37 -1.01
CA SER A 83 20.89 1.79 0.04
C SER A 83 21.23 0.35 -0.27
N ILE A 84 20.25 -0.49 -0.58
CA ILE A 84 20.45 -1.90 -0.93
C ILE A 84 21.42 -2.02 -2.11
N CYS A 85 21.21 -1.23 -3.18
CA CYS A 85 22.09 -1.22 -4.36
C CYS A 85 23.52 -0.72 -4.06
N ASN A 86 23.71 0.04 -2.99
CA ASN A 86 25.01 0.59 -2.57
C ASN A 86 25.51 -0.08 -1.28
N ASN A 87 25.42 -1.42 -1.23
CA ASN A 87 25.92 -2.26 -0.14
C ASN A 87 25.39 -1.88 1.25
N ASN A 88 24.11 -1.52 1.33
CA ASN A 88 23.42 -1.10 2.54
C ASN A 88 24.03 0.16 3.20
N GLN A 89 24.62 1.06 2.40
CA GLN A 89 25.10 2.34 2.90
C GLN A 89 23.93 3.18 3.45
N PRO A 90 24.07 3.84 4.61
CA PRO A 90 23.03 4.75 5.11
C PRO A 90 22.87 5.99 4.22
N TYR A 91 21.63 6.46 4.09
CA TYR A 91 21.26 7.71 3.40
C TYR A 91 20.51 8.63 4.35
N ASP A 92 20.82 9.91 4.31
CA ASP A 92 20.03 10.94 4.98
C ASP A 92 18.69 11.10 4.26
N VAL A 93 17.60 11.13 5.03
CA VAL A 93 16.26 11.43 4.51
C VAL A 93 16.13 12.95 4.43
N PRO A 94 16.02 13.55 3.23
CA PRO A 94 15.98 14.99 3.08
C PRO A 94 14.62 15.55 3.51
N ASN A 95 14.62 16.75 4.08
CA ASN A 95 13.43 17.55 4.28
C ASN A 95 13.19 18.44 3.05
N PHE A 96 12.31 18.03 2.14
CA PHE A 96 12.07 18.76 0.89
C PHE A 96 11.29 20.07 1.02
N ARG A 97 10.86 20.42 2.24
CA ARG A 97 10.39 21.77 2.54
C ARG A 97 11.55 22.77 2.54
N ILE A 98 12.78 22.30 2.77
CA ILE A 98 14.01 23.10 2.71
C ILE A 98 14.55 23.06 1.27
N LYS A 99 14.65 24.23 0.65
CA LYS A 99 15.03 24.35 -0.76
C LYS A 99 16.43 23.80 -1.00
N GLU A 100 17.36 24.10 -0.11
CA GLU A 100 18.77 23.74 -0.21
C GLU A 100 18.97 22.22 -0.13
N GLU A 101 18.15 21.52 0.65
CA GLU A 101 18.17 20.05 0.70
C GLU A 101 17.54 19.44 -0.54
N ARG A 102 16.39 19.96 -0.96
CA ARG A 102 15.70 19.51 -2.18
C ARG A 102 16.55 19.69 -3.44
N ASP A 103 17.26 20.81 -3.55
CA ASP A 103 18.03 21.12 -4.76
C ASP A 103 19.21 20.15 -4.98
N LYS A 104 19.69 19.45 -3.93
CA LYS A 104 20.68 18.37 -4.06
C LYS A 104 20.19 17.20 -4.92
N TYR A 105 18.87 16.98 -4.98
CA TYR A 105 18.23 15.86 -5.69
C TYR A 105 17.55 16.29 -7.00
N ARG A 106 17.66 17.56 -7.40
CA ARG A 106 16.94 18.12 -8.56
C ARG A 106 17.24 17.40 -9.89
N ASN A 107 18.43 16.84 -10.00
CA ASN A 107 18.90 16.10 -11.18
C ASN A 107 19.20 14.62 -10.85
N ASP A 108 18.62 14.10 -9.76
CA ASP A 108 18.70 12.67 -9.45
C ASP A 108 17.63 11.94 -10.28
N PHE A 109 18.03 11.45 -11.45
CA PHE A 109 17.16 10.69 -12.35
C PHE A 109 17.30 9.18 -12.16
N TRP A 110 18.00 8.75 -11.10
CA TRP A 110 18.26 7.35 -10.84
C TRP A 110 16.97 6.57 -10.65
N CYS A 111 16.67 5.66 -11.57
CA CYS A 111 15.51 4.78 -11.50
C CYS A 111 15.71 3.53 -12.35
N THR A 112 14.89 2.51 -12.11
CA THR A 112 14.96 1.20 -12.76
C THR A 112 14.55 1.23 -14.24
N TRP A 113 14.05 2.37 -14.71
CA TRP A 113 13.70 2.66 -16.10
C TRP A 113 14.68 3.67 -16.74
N GLY A 114 15.69 4.13 -15.98
CA GLY A 114 16.71 5.05 -16.46
C GLY A 114 17.66 4.38 -17.45
N GLU A 115 18.37 5.19 -18.24
CA GLU A 115 19.39 4.72 -19.17
C GLU A 115 20.79 5.15 -18.70
N GLY A 116 21.81 4.38 -19.09
CA GLY A 116 23.21 4.71 -18.79
C GLY A 116 23.47 4.82 -17.28
N GLU A 117 24.02 5.96 -16.85
CA GLU A 117 24.37 6.20 -15.44
C GLU A 117 23.15 6.38 -14.51
N PHE A 118 21.96 6.60 -15.07
CA PHE A 118 20.72 6.72 -14.30
C PHE A 118 19.98 5.39 -14.13
N HIS A 119 20.48 4.32 -14.75
CA HIS A 119 19.86 3.00 -14.61
C HIS A 119 20.09 2.44 -13.20
N ALA A 120 19.01 2.27 -12.45
CA ALA A 120 19.03 1.52 -11.21
C ALA A 120 18.90 0.02 -11.50
N PRO A 121 19.62 -0.85 -10.78
CA PRO A 121 19.37 -2.28 -10.83
C PRO A 121 17.90 -2.60 -10.55
N ILE A 122 17.33 -3.59 -11.22
CA ILE A 122 15.94 -4.07 -11.05
C ILE A 122 15.77 -4.78 -9.70
N THR A 123 16.85 -5.39 -9.20
CA THR A 123 16.88 -5.99 -7.87
C THR A 123 18.10 -5.54 -7.07
N GLY A 124 18.05 -5.74 -5.74
CA GLY A 124 19.20 -5.51 -4.86
C GLY A 124 20.43 -6.38 -5.14
N HIS A 125 20.30 -7.38 -6.02
CA HIS A 125 21.38 -8.28 -6.42
C HIS A 125 21.82 -8.08 -7.88
N GLY A 126 21.33 -7.03 -8.54
CA GLY A 126 21.59 -6.74 -9.95
C GLY A 126 20.43 -7.11 -10.87
N ASP A 127 20.71 -7.04 -12.17
CA ASP A 127 19.74 -7.35 -13.21
C ASP A 127 19.84 -8.82 -13.58
N TYR A 128 18.68 -9.48 -13.64
CA TYR A 128 18.56 -10.86 -14.07
C TYR A 128 17.85 -10.90 -15.41
N GLU A 129 18.44 -11.60 -16.37
CA GLU A 129 17.72 -11.99 -17.59
C GLU A 129 16.82 -13.18 -17.24
N ILE A 130 15.51 -12.98 -17.33
CA ILE A 130 14.52 -14.03 -17.10
C ILE A 130 14.29 -14.75 -18.43
N PRO A 131 14.58 -16.06 -18.55
CA PRO A 131 14.37 -16.79 -19.80
C PRO A 131 12.89 -16.83 -20.20
N ASP A 132 12.61 -16.77 -21.51
CA ASP A 132 11.26 -16.82 -22.08
C ASP A 132 10.45 -18.03 -21.59
N GLU A 133 11.11 -19.17 -21.38
CA GLU A 133 10.49 -20.41 -20.87
C GLU A 133 9.78 -20.23 -19.52
N VAL A 134 10.25 -19.30 -18.67
CA VAL A 134 9.60 -18.98 -17.39
C VAL A 134 8.23 -18.33 -17.64
N TYR A 135 8.17 -17.39 -18.59
CA TYR A 135 6.91 -16.72 -18.96
C TYR A 135 5.94 -17.68 -19.64
N ASP A 136 6.45 -18.56 -20.50
CA ASP A 136 5.64 -19.62 -21.14
C ASP A 136 5.00 -20.51 -20.08
N LYS A 137 5.76 -20.94 -19.07
CA LYS A 137 5.25 -21.76 -17.97
C LYS A 137 4.17 -21.04 -17.16
N VAL A 138 4.39 -19.78 -16.77
CA VAL A 138 3.40 -18.97 -16.04
C VAL A 138 2.11 -18.82 -16.86
N ARG A 139 2.24 -18.62 -18.18
CA ARG A 139 1.10 -18.53 -19.10
C ARG A 139 0.34 -19.85 -19.20
N GLU A 140 1.04 -20.98 -19.32
CA GLU A 140 0.41 -22.30 -19.32
C GLU A 140 -0.38 -22.57 -18.04
N ASP A 141 0.19 -22.25 -16.88
CA ASP A 141 -0.46 -22.46 -15.59
C ASP A 141 -1.70 -21.54 -15.44
N TRP A 142 -1.62 -20.31 -15.92
CA TRP A 142 -2.78 -19.42 -16.01
C TRP A 142 -3.88 -20.00 -16.91
N LEU A 143 -3.54 -20.50 -18.11
CA LEU A 143 -4.51 -21.12 -19.01
C LEU A 143 -5.19 -22.35 -18.40
N LYS A 144 -4.42 -23.20 -17.70
CA LYS A 144 -4.97 -24.35 -16.96
C LYS A 144 -5.94 -23.89 -15.87
N ALA A 145 -5.61 -22.85 -15.12
CA ALA A 145 -6.49 -22.28 -14.10
C ALA A 145 -7.79 -21.72 -14.72
N GLN A 146 -7.72 -21.04 -15.87
CA GLN A 146 -8.89 -20.56 -16.60
C GLN A 146 -9.79 -21.72 -17.07
N GLU A 147 -9.20 -22.80 -17.58
CA GLU A 147 -9.95 -23.97 -18.03
C GLU A 147 -10.61 -24.71 -16.86
N TRP A 148 -9.89 -24.88 -15.76
CA TRP A 148 -10.43 -25.46 -14.53
C TRP A 148 -11.62 -24.65 -13.98
N GLN A 149 -11.50 -23.32 -13.92
CA GLN A 149 -12.58 -22.44 -13.46
C GLN A 149 -13.84 -22.60 -14.33
N LYS A 150 -13.70 -22.65 -15.66
CA LYS A 150 -14.83 -22.87 -16.57
C LYS A 150 -15.54 -24.21 -16.33
N GLN A 151 -14.76 -25.26 -16.05
CA GLN A 151 -15.32 -26.59 -15.77
C GLN A 151 -16.09 -26.61 -14.46
N GLU A 152 -15.60 -25.95 -13.41
CA GLU A 152 -16.32 -25.81 -12.14
C GLU A 152 -17.59 -24.96 -12.31
N ASP A 153 -17.53 -23.83 -13.00
CA ASP A 153 -18.69 -22.98 -13.27
C ASP A 153 -19.78 -23.74 -14.06
N GLU A 154 -19.39 -24.55 -15.05
CA GLU A 154 -20.33 -25.37 -15.81
C GLU A 154 -20.95 -26.48 -14.95
N LYS A 155 -20.15 -27.11 -14.08
CA LYS A 155 -20.64 -28.12 -13.14
C LYS A 155 -21.65 -27.54 -12.16
N GLU A 156 -21.35 -26.38 -11.57
CA GLU A 156 -22.28 -25.66 -10.69
C GLU A 156 -23.59 -25.31 -11.42
N ARG A 157 -23.50 -24.84 -12.67
CA ARG A 157 -24.68 -24.53 -13.50
C ARG A 157 -25.55 -25.77 -13.68
N ARG A 158 -24.95 -26.91 -14.04
CA ARG A 158 -25.65 -28.20 -14.23
C ARG A 158 -26.30 -28.69 -12.93
N GLU A 159 -25.65 -28.49 -11.79
CA GLU A 159 -26.22 -28.86 -10.48
C GLU A 159 -27.41 -27.97 -10.11
N LYS A 160 -27.32 -26.65 -10.33
CA LYS A 160 -28.43 -25.70 -10.13
C LYS A 160 -29.63 -26.01 -11.03
N GLU A 161 -29.39 -26.35 -12.30
CA GLU A 161 -30.45 -26.76 -13.25
C GLU A 161 -31.18 -28.02 -12.76
N LYS A 162 -30.44 -29.06 -12.35
CA LYS A 162 -31.02 -30.29 -11.76
C LYS A 162 -31.82 -30.02 -10.49
N ALA A 163 -31.35 -29.13 -9.62
CA ALA A 163 -32.02 -28.79 -8.37
C ALA A 163 -33.33 -28.00 -8.60
N MET A 164 -33.45 -27.26 -9.70
CA MET A 164 -34.65 -26.51 -10.08
C MET A 164 -35.71 -27.35 -10.82
N GLY A 165 -35.47 -28.65 -11.03
CA GLY A 165 -36.46 -29.55 -11.63
C GLY A 165 -36.79 -29.26 -13.09
N ARG A 166 -35.83 -28.72 -13.85
CA ARG A 166 -35.87 -28.70 -15.32
C ARG A 166 -35.06 -29.86 -15.90
#